data_AF-A0A8J2ZCN1-F1
#
_entry.id   AF-A0A8J2ZCN1-F1
#
_cell.length_a   1.000
_cell.length_b   1.000
_cell.length_c   1.000
_cell.angle_alpha   90.00
_cell.angle_beta   90.00
_cell.angle_gamma   90.00
#
_symmetry.space_group_name_H-M   'P 1'
#
loop_
_entity.id
_entity.type
_entity.pdbx_description
1 polymer ?
#
loop_
_entity_poly.entity_id
_entity_poly.type
_entity_poly.pdbx_seq_one_letter_code
_entity_poly.pdbx_strand_id
1 'polypeptide(L)'
;MTWRIAADVGGTSTDLQILGARSGVVRAWRPPTTPDDPSAGLMSGLREAAERFGFARAEGGLLPHGAAIATNVVREHRLARDVLLDTAGFKEVPEINRHVRRDSHGLAPDPVPTLIPRDRRLGAAELVRADGRRGVRSTGRHPGAARPRGRSSRPRTGRRDRLDEEPAMAQPGPCGNRFRKGGRDATWTSAARWRW
;
A
#
# COMPACT_ATOMS: atom_id res chain seq x y z
N MET A 1 -15.78 -18.03 34.62
CA MET A 1 -14.54 -17.45 35.19
C MET A 1 -14.01 -16.37 34.26
N THR A 2 -13.57 -15.20 34.73
CA THR A 2 -13.08 -14.15 33.82
C THR A 2 -11.73 -14.53 33.18
N TRP A 3 -11.66 -14.46 31.85
CA TRP A 3 -10.45 -14.66 31.06
C TRP A 3 -9.98 -13.33 30.45
N ARG A 4 -8.66 -13.14 30.35
CA ARG A 4 -8.04 -12.05 29.61
C ARG A 4 -7.34 -12.64 28.40
N ILE A 5 -7.59 -12.10 27.22
CA ILE A 5 -7.06 -12.65 25.99
C ILE A 5 -6.31 -11.52 25.28
N ALA A 6 -5.09 -11.72 24.83
CA ALA A 6 -4.43 -10.79 23.92
C ALA A 6 -4.30 -11.45 22.56
N ALA A 7 -4.50 -10.66 21.52
CA ALA A 7 -4.42 -11.11 20.13
C ALA A 7 -3.39 -10.27 19.36
N ASP A 8 -2.54 -10.95 18.60
CA ASP A 8 -1.69 -10.34 17.59
C ASP A 8 -1.97 -10.97 16.24
N VAL A 9 -2.63 -10.22 15.35
CA VAL A 9 -2.99 -10.70 14.01
C VAL A 9 -1.83 -10.40 13.05
N GLY A 10 -1.04 -11.43 12.77
CA GLY A 10 0.00 -11.42 11.76
C GLY A 10 -0.50 -11.73 10.35
N GLY A 11 0.38 -11.70 9.36
CA GLY A 11 0.03 -12.04 7.98
C GLY A 11 -0.18 -13.55 7.73
N THR A 12 0.47 -14.40 8.52
CA THR A 12 0.41 -15.87 8.36
C THR A 12 -0.34 -16.54 9.51
N SER A 13 -0.06 -16.12 10.74
CA SER A 13 -0.70 -16.65 11.95
C SER A 13 -1.24 -15.52 12.81
N THR A 14 -2.30 -15.83 13.54
CA THR A 14 -2.81 -15.00 14.63
C THR A 14 -2.36 -15.61 15.95
N ASP A 15 -1.74 -14.82 16.81
CA ASP A 15 -1.25 -15.26 18.11
C ASP A 15 -2.24 -14.87 19.22
N LEU A 16 -2.70 -15.85 19.98
CA LEU A 16 -3.59 -15.66 21.12
C LEU A 16 -2.87 -16.04 22.42
N GLN A 17 -2.81 -15.09 23.35
CA GLN A 17 -2.33 -15.32 24.72
C GLN A 17 -3.51 -15.22 25.67
N ILE A 18 -3.77 -16.26 26.46
CA ILE A 18 -4.98 -16.42 27.26
C ILE A 18 -4.57 -16.60 28.72
N LEU A 19 -5.04 -15.69 29.57
CA LEU A 19 -4.79 -15.67 31.01
C LEU A 19 -6.08 -15.90 31.78
N GLY A 20 -6.11 -16.98 32.58
CA GLY A 20 -7.17 -17.21 33.56
C GLY A 20 -6.99 -16.25 34.74
N ALA A 21 -7.85 -15.23 34.85
CA ALA A 21 -7.61 -14.12 35.79
C ALA A 21 -7.59 -14.56 37.26
N ARG A 22 -8.27 -15.67 37.61
CA ARG A 22 -8.28 -16.23 38.97
C ARG A 22 -7.26 -17.34 39.18
N SER A 23 -7.03 -18.19 38.16
CA SER A 23 -6.13 -19.34 38.28
C SER A 23 -4.66 -18.99 38.01
N GLY A 24 -4.39 -17.84 37.39
CA GLY A 24 -3.06 -17.47 36.91
C GLY A 24 -2.57 -18.31 35.73
N VAL A 25 -3.40 -19.22 35.22
CA VAL A 25 -3.03 -20.14 34.14
C VAL A 25 -2.87 -19.37 32.84
N VAL A 26 -1.73 -19.56 32.18
CA VAL A 26 -1.46 -19.03 30.84
C VAL A 26 -1.56 -20.14 29.80
N ARG A 27 -2.20 -19.83 28.68
CA ARG A 27 -2.32 -20.68 27.49
C ARG A 27 -2.02 -19.87 26.24
N ALA A 28 -1.44 -20.52 25.25
CA ALA A 28 -1.20 -19.94 23.94
C ALA A 28 -1.93 -20.74 22.86
N TRP A 29 -2.49 -20.05 21.88
CA TRP A 29 -3.08 -20.63 20.68
C TRP A 29 -2.62 -19.85 19.46
N ARG A 30 -2.21 -20.54 18.39
CA ARG A 30 -1.69 -19.94 17.17
C ARG A 30 -2.45 -20.47 15.95
N PRO A 31 -3.70 -20.04 15.73
CA PRO A 31 -4.45 -20.38 14.52
C PRO A 31 -3.85 -19.67 13.29
N PRO A 32 -4.08 -20.21 12.08
CA PRO A 32 -3.72 -19.52 10.84
C PRO A 32 -4.52 -18.21 10.69
N THR A 33 -3.90 -17.18 10.13
CA THR A 33 -4.61 -15.95 9.72
C THR A 33 -5.41 -16.21 8.46
N THR A 34 -6.57 -15.57 8.33
CA THR A 34 -7.34 -15.46 7.08
C THR A 34 -7.00 -14.13 6.41
N PRO A 35 -6.13 -14.07 5.37
CA PRO A 35 -5.63 -12.79 4.86
C PRO A 35 -6.71 -11.90 4.23
N ASP A 36 -7.72 -12.51 3.63
CA ASP A 36 -8.83 -11.79 2.98
C ASP A 36 -9.82 -11.20 4.00
N ASP A 37 -9.95 -11.82 5.17
CA ASP A 37 -10.73 -11.32 6.30
C ASP A 37 -10.08 -11.72 7.64
N PRO A 38 -9.12 -10.92 8.13
CA PRO A 38 -8.41 -11.23 9.36
C PRO A 38 -9.31 -11.27 10.60
N SER A 39 -10.45 -10.57 10.55
CA SER A 39 -11.45 -10.59 11.63
C SER A 39 -12.12 -11.95 11.72
N ALA A 40 -12.49 -12.55 10.59
CA ALA A 40 -13.03 -13.90 10.55
C ALA A 40 -12.03 -14.93 11.10
N GLY A 41 -10.75 -14.83 10.70
CA GLY A 41 -9.68 -15.71 11.20
C GLY A 41 -9.52 -15.62 12.72
N LEU A 42 -9.45 -14.41 13.27
CA LEU A 42 -9.41 -14.18 14.72
C LEU A 42 -10.64 -14.77 15.42
N MET A 43 -11.82 -14.57 14.86
CA MET A 43 -13.07 -15.04 15.48
C MET A 43 -13.20 -16.56 15.48
N SER A 44 -12.68 -17.25 14.47
CA SER A 44 -12.56 -18.72 14.43
C SER A 44 -11.53 -19.20 15.45
N GLY A 45 -10.34 -18.58 15.46
CA GLY A 45 -9.27 -18.89 16.39
C GLY A 45 -9.68 -18.81 17.86
N LEU A 46 -10.49 -17.79 18.19
CA LEU A 46 -11.08 -17.66 19.53
C LEU A 46 -12.10 -18.76 19.86
N ARG A 47 -12.83 -19.32 18.88
CA ARG A 47 -13.73 -20.48 19.11
C ARG A 47 -12.92 -21.73 19.41
N GLU A 48 -11.94 -22.00 18.57
CA GLU A 48 -11.08 -23.17 18.72
C GLU A 48 -10.35 -23.14 20.08
N ALA A 49 -9.85 -21.97 20.50
CA ALA A 49 -9.23 -21.80 21.81
C ALA A 49 -10.23 -22.03 22.96
N ALA A 50 -11.44 -21.50 22.83
CA ALA A 50 -12.52 -21.66 23.82
C ALA A 50 -12.90 -23.14 24.00
N GLU A 51 -13.07 -23.87 22.89
CA GLU A 51 -13.35 -25.31 22.88
C GLU A 51 -12.19 -26.11 23.48
N ARG A 52 -10.96 -25.80 23.08
CA ARG A 52 -9.75 -26.52 23.51
C ARG A 52 -9.42 -26.34 24.99
N PHE A 53 -9.65 -25.14 25.54
CA PHE A 53 -9.26 -24.81 26.92
C PHE A 53 -10.44 -24.69 27.88
N GLY A 54 -11.67 -24.91 27.39
CA GLY A 54 -12.87 -24.99 28.22
C GLY A 54 -13.29 -23.67 28.85
N PHE A 55 -13.27 -22.56 28.09
CA PHE A 55 -13.78 -21.27 28.56
C PHE A 55 -14.90 -20.73 27.67
N ALA A 56 -15.86 -20.02 28.27
CA ALA A 56 -16.95 -19.40 27.52
C ALA A 56 -16.56 -18.00 27.00
N ARG A 57 -16.96 -17.67 25.77
CA ARG A 57 -16.63 -16.38 25.11
C ARG A 57 -17.14 -15.16 25.88
N ALA A 58 -18.29 -15.29 26.53
CA ALA A 58 -18.90 -14.24 27.36
C ALA A 58 -18.11 -13.93 28.63
N GLU A 59 -17.09 -14.73 28.96
CA GLU A 59 -16.25 -14.52 30.13
C GLU A 59 -14.96 -13.74 29.83
N GLY A 60 -14.76 -13.33 28.57
CA GLY A 60 -13.63 -12.51 28.15
C GLY A 60 -13.81 -11.05 28.57
N GLY A 61 -12.91 -10.52 29.41
CA GLY A 61 -13.02 -9.16 29.93
C GLY A 61 -12.18 -8.10 29.20
N LEU A 62 -11.05 -8.50 28.61
CA LEU A 62 -10.11 -7.58 27.95
C LEU A 62 -9.48 -8.29 26.74
N LEU A 63 -9.53 -7.64 25.57
CA LEU A 63 -8.90 -8.08 24.33
C LEU A 63 -7.97 -6.99 23.76
N PRO A 64 -6.72 -6.86 24.26
CA PRO A 64 -5.73 -6.05 23.58
C PRO A 64 -5.44 -6.69 22.22
N HIS A 65 -5.63 -5.93 21.14
CA HIS A 65 -5.51 -6.43 19.78
C HIS A 65 -4.45 -5.62 19.00
N GLY A 66 -3.31 -6.25 18.73
CA GLY A 66 -2.32 -5.78 17.78
C GLY A 66 -2.56 -6.40 16.41
N ALA A 67 -2.27 -5.68 15.34
CA ALA A 67 -2.28 -6.24 13.99
C ALA A 67 -1.11 -5.71 13.18
N ALA A 68 -0.38 -6.62 12.53
CA ALA A 68 0.74 -6.28 11.64
C ALA A 68 0.30 -6.04 10.19
N ILE A 69 -1.01 -5.97 9.92
CA ILE A 69 -1.55 -5.82 8.56
C ILE A 69 -1.08 -4.51 7.93
N ALA A 70 -1.24 -3.38 8.64
CA ALA A 70 -0.87 -2.06 8.11
C ALA A 70 0.63 -1.93 7.83
N THR A 71 1.48 -2.47 8.70
CA THR A 71 2.93 -2.44 8.52
C THR A 71 3.39 -3.33 7.37
N ASN A 72 2.79 -4.52 7.23
CA ASN A 72 3.07 -5.42 6.11
C ASN A 72 2.66 -4.81 4.77
N VAL A 73 1.52 -4.12 4.70
CA VAL A 73 1.09 -3.40 3.49
C VAL A 73 2.14 -2.40 3.02
N VAL A 74 2.74 -1.64 3.94
CA VAL A 74 3.82 -0.70 3.62
C VAL A 74 5.08 -1.44 3.15
N ARG A 75 5.49 -2.49 3.87
CA ARG A 75 6.69 -3.29 3.54
C ARG A 75 6.57 -3.99 2.18
N GLU A 76 5.39 -4.48 1.84
CA GLU A 76 5.09 -5.19 0.58
C GLU A 76 4.77 -4.23 -0.57
N HIS A 77 4.76 -2.90 -0.33
CA HIS A 77 4.35 -1.90 -1.31
C HIS A 77 2.95 -2.16 -1.91
N ARG A 78 2.03 -2.71 -1.10
CA ARG A 78 0.65 -3.05 -1.49
C ARG A 78 -0.36 -1.98 -1.07
N LEU A 79 0.06 -0.72 -1.16
CA LEU A 79 -0.78 0.43 -0.87
C LEU A 79 -1.84 0.61 -1.97
N ALA A 80 -2.93 1.32 -1.62
CA ALA A 80 -3.90 1.76 -2.61
C ALA A 80 -3.25 2.70 -3.65
N ARG A 81 -3.96 2.94 -4.75
CA ARG A 81 -3.50 3.94 -5.72
C ARG A 81 -3.68 5.34 -5.14
N ASP A 82 -2.57 5.91 -4.69
CA ASP A 82 -2.56 7.20 -4.00
C ASP A 82 -1.78 8.27 -4.79
N VAL A 83 -1.98 9.54 -4.39
CA VAL A 83 -1.31 10.74 -4.90
C VAL A 83 -0.73 11.52 -3.72
N LEU A 84 0.49 12.04 -3.88
CA LEU A 84 1.09 12.96 -2.92
C LEU A 84 0.89 14.40 -3.39
N LEU A 85 0.25 15.23 -2.57
CA LEU A 85 0.19 16.67 -2.77
C LEU A 85 1.23 17.33 -1.88
N ASP A 86 2.15 18.08 -2.48
CA ASP A 86 3.21 18.79 -1.79
C ASP A 86 3.24 20.26 -2.23
N THR A 87 3.96 21.12 -1.54
CA THR A 87 4.25 22.47 -2.00
C THR A 87 4.99 22.41 -3.35
N ALA A 88 4.56 23.21 -4.34
CA ALA A 88 5.20 23.23 -5.65
C ALA A 88 6.71 23.49 -5.53
N GLY A 89 7.53 22.66 -6.18
CA GLY A 89 8.99 22.70 -6.10
C GLY A 89 9.61 21.89 -4.95
N PHE A 90 8.83 21.02 -4.29
CA PHE A 90 9.31 20.04 -3.29
C PHE A 90 9.00 18.57 -3.64
N LYS A 91 8.52 18.29 -4.86
CA LYS A 91 8.12 16.94 -5.31
C LYS A 91 9.23 15.88 -5.20
N GLU A 92 10.48 16.33 -5.18
CA GLU A 92 11.71 15.55 -5.09
C GLU A 92 12.09 15.17 -3.65
N VAL A 93 11.51 15.79 -2.63
CA VAL A 93 11.87 15.56 -1.22
C VAL A 93 11.79 14.08 -0.81
N PRO A 94 10.79 13.28 -1.23
CA PRO A 94 10.76 11.85 -0.93
C PRO A 94 11.97 11.06 -1.48
N GLU A 95 12.59 11.50 -2.59
CA GLU A 95 13.77 10.85 -3.17
C GLU A 95 15.05 11.17 -2.39
N ILE A 96 15.12 12.36 -1.77
CA ILE A 96 16.25 12.76 -0.89
C ILE A 96 16.29 11.91 0.37
N ASN A 97 15.12 11.40 0.80
CA ASN A 97 14.97 10.51 1.95
C ASN A 97 15.64 11.02 3.25
N ARG A 98 15.73 12.36 3.41
CA ARG A 98 16.41 13.04 4.54
C ARG A 98 17.76 12.44 4.95
N HIS A 99 18.55 11.99 3.98
CA HIS A 99 19.86 11.34 4.22
C HIS A 99 19.80 10.02 5.01
N VAL A 100 18.64 9.38 5.15
CA VAL A 100 18.54 8.04 5.74
C VAL A 100 19.21 7.04 4.79
N ARG A 101 20.32 6.45 5.23
CA ARG A 101 21.04 5.40 4.51
C ARG A 101 20.66 4.03 5.05
N ARG A 102 20.30 3.09 4.16
CA ARG A 102 20.08 1.68 4.54
C ARG A 102 21.39 0.99 4.91
N ASP A 103 22.45 1.28 4.16
CA ASP A 103 23.80 0.85 4.44
C ASP A 103 24.63 2.09 4.80
N SER A 104 25.04 2.18 6.07
CA SER A 104 25.82 3.30 6.59
C SER A 104 27.24 3.34 6.03
N HIS A 105 27.77 2.21 5.53
CA HIS A 105 29.14 2.08 5.04
C HIS A 105 29.22 1.92 3.52
N GLY A 106 28.08 1.75 2.85
CA GLY A 106 27.98 1.68 1.39
C GLY A 106 28.36 3.01 0.74
N LEU A 107 29.40 2.98 -0.10
CA LEU A 107 29.85 4.14 -0.88
C LEU A 107 28.91 4.45 -2.07
N ALA A 108 28.14 3.47 -2.52
CA ALA A 108 27.17 3.57 -3.61
C ALA A 108 25.88 2.82 -3.23
N PRO A 109 25.00 3.39 -2.40
CA PRO A 109 23.76 2.73 -2.00
C PRO A 109 22.76 2.69 -3.15
N ASP A 110 22.02 1.59 -3.25
CA ASP A 110 20.89 1.49 -4.17
C ASP A 110 19.80 2.52 -3.81
N PRO A 111 19.16 3.15 -4.82
CA PRO A 111 18.06 4.07 -4.57
C PRO A 111 16.88 3.32 -3.93
N VAL A 112 16.35 3.89 -2.84
CA VAL A 112 15.16 3.35 -2.18
C VAL A 112 13.92 3.82 -2.95
N PRO A 113 13.07 2.90 -3.45
CA PRO A 113 11.84 3.31 -4.11
C PRO A 113 10.92 4.00 -3.10
N THR A 114 10.42 5.17 -3.47
CA THR A 114 9.43 5.92 -2.69
C THR A 114 8.06 5.27 -2.75
N LEU A 115 7.27 5.39 -1.68
CA LEU A 115 5.90 4.85 -1.64
C LEU A 115 5.01 5.40 -2.76
N ILE A 116 5.12 6.70 -3.05
CA ILE A 116 4.39 7.35 -4.15
C ILE A 116 5.34 7.68 -5.29
N PRO A 117 5.16 7.10 -6.50
CA PRO A 117 6.02 7.37 -7.64
C PRO A 117 5.87 8.82 -8.12
N ARG A 118 6.91 9.33 -8.78
CA ARG A 118 7.04 10.76 -9.15
C ARG A 118 5.88 11.27 -10.02
N ASP A 119 5.37 10.45 -10.92
CA ASP A 119 4.24 10.75 -11.81
C ASP A 119 2.92 10.98 -11.06
N ARG A 120 2.83 10.53 -9.79
CA ARG A 120 1.69 10.73 -8.90
C ARG A 120 1.97 11.75 -7.80
N ARG A 121 2.91 12.67 -8.02
CA ARG A 121 3.20 13.78 -7.11
C ARG A 121 2.80 15.12 -7.72
N LEU A 122 1.89 15.81 -7.04
CA LEU A 122 1.34 17.09 -7.47
C LEU A 122 1.87 18.21 -6.58
N GLY A 123 2.11 19.36 -7.19
CA GLY A 123 2.68 20.53 -6.52
C GLY A 123 1.61 21.59 -6.41
N ALA A 124 1.18 21.92 -5.20
CA ALA A 124 0.24 22.99 -4.93
C ALA A 124 0.95 24.35 -4.96
N ALA A 125 0.32 25.34 -5.59
CA ALA A 125 0.76 26.73 -5.58
C ALA A 125 0.44 27.36 -4.22
N GLU A 126 1.16 26.94 -3.18
CA GLU A 126 0.96 27.40 -1.80
C GLU A 126 2.31 27.60 -1.12
N LEU A 127 2.30 28.30 0.01
CA LEU A 127 3.45 28.44 0.89
C LEU A 127 2.95 28.78 2.29
N VAL A 128 3.47 28.10 3.30
CA VAL A 128 3.38 28.52 4.71
C VAL A 128 4.78 28.74 5.23
N ARG A 129 5.06 29.95 5.71
CA ARG A 129 6.36 30.30 6.31
C ARG A 129 6.49 29.73 7.72
N ALA A 130 7.71 29.72 8.24
CA ALA A 130 7.99 29.28 9.61
C ALA A 130 7.25 30.10 10.69
N ASP A 131 6.88 31.35 10.39
CA ASP A 131 6.06 32.21 11.24
C ASP A 131 4.55 32.02 11.07
N GLY A 132 4.13 31.02 10.29
CA GLY A 132 2.73 30.72 9.99
C GLY A 132 2.09 31.61 8.92
N ARG A 133 2.81 32.60 8.38
CA ARG A 133 2.26 33.47 7.32
C ARG A 133 2.13 32.69 6.01
N ARG A 134 0.96 32.81 5.39
CA ARG A 134 0.64 32.20 4.10
C ARG A 134 1.19 33.04 2.94
N GLY A 135 1.54 32.38 1.86
CA GLY A 135 1.92 32.97 0.59
C GLY A 135 1.57 32.03 -0.55
N VAL A 136 1.91 32.44 -1.77
CA VAL A 136 1.77 31.60 -2.97
C VAL A 136 3.15 31.39 -3.54
N ARG A 137 3.59 30.13 -3.62
CA ARG A 137 4.78 29.78 -4.39
C ARG A 137 4.36 29.61 -5.84
N SER A 138 5.05 30.29 -6.75
CA SER A 138 4.81 30.07 -8.18
C SER A 138 5.14 28.61 -8.51
N THR A 139 4.28 27.96 -9.31
CA THR A 139 4.52 26.61 -9.82
C THR A 139 5.57 26.60 -10.93
N GLY A 140 6.57 27.48 -10.84
CA GLY A 140 7.46 27.88 -11.92
C GLY A 140 7.87 26.70 -12.78
N ARG A 141 7.44 26.70 -14.05
CA ARG A 141 8.21 26.02 -15.09
C ARG A 141 9.59 26.65 -15.04
N HIS A 142 10.62 25.86 -14.74
CA HIS A 142 11.98 26.32 -14.95
C HIS A 142 12.11 26.82 -16.40
N PRO A 143 12.56 28.06 -16.65
CA PRO A 143 12.77 28.57 -18.01
C PRO A 143 13.86 27.81 -18.80
N GLY A 144 14.48 26.77 -18.21
CA GLY A 144 15.45 25.87 -18.85
C GLY A 144 14.96 24.43 -19.07
N ALA A 145 13.68 24.11 -18.87
CA ALA A 145 13.15 22.80 -19.24
C ALA A 145 13.14 22.67 -20.77
N ALA A 146 14.26 22.20 -21.32
CA ALA A 146 14.41 21.86 -22.72
C ALA A 146 13.19 21.05 -23.15
N ARG A 147 12.55 21.49 -24.25
CA ARG A 147 11.56 20.67 -24.95
C ARG A 147 12.13 19.26 -25.07
N PRO A 148 11.38 18.19 -24.78
CA PRO A 148 11.85 16.85 -25.11
C PRO A 148 12.18 16.88 -26.60
N ARG A 149 13.49 16.87 -26.92
CA ARG A 149 13.95 16.66 -28.28
C ARG A 149 13.41 15.30 -28.63
N GLY A 150 12.37 15.26 -29.46
CA GLY A 150 11.89 14.02 -30.04
C GLY A 150 13.11 13.35 -30.66
N ARG A 151 13.58 12.26 -30.04
CA ARG A 151 14.45 11.33 -30.75
C ARG A 151 13.59 10.79 -31.87
N SER A 152 13.69 11.41 -33.04
CA SER A 152 13.29 10.78 -34.28
C SER A 152 14.18 9.55 -34.43
N SER A 153 13.74 8.41 -33.94
CA SER A 153 14.25 7.12 -34.37
C SER A 153 13.85 6.98 -35.84
N ARG A 154 14.68 7.50 -36.75
CA ARG A 154 14.63 7.12 -38.16
C ARG A 154 15.00 5.62 -38.23
N PRO A 155 14.11 4.73 -38.67
CA PRO A 155 14.51 3.37 -39.02
C PRO A 155 15.38 3.44 -40.28
N ARG A 156 16.49 2.70 -40.30
CA ARG A 156 17.27 2.49 -41.51
C ARG A 156 16.37 1.85 -42.56
N THR A 157 16.34 2.49 -43.72
CA THR A 157 15.61 2.13 -44.92
C THR A 157 15.85 0.68 -45.35
N GLY A 158 14.76 -0.09 -45.45
CA GLY A 158 14.65 -1.32 -46.22
C GLY A 158 13.39 -1.21 -47.10
N ARG A 159 13.56 -1.53 -48.38
CA ARG A 159 12.68 -1.34 -49.55
C ARG A 159 11.17 -1.66 -49.37
N ARG A 160 10.38 -0.92 -50.16
CA ARG A 160 8.92 -0.86 -50.35
C ARG A 160 8.26 -2.20 -50.70
N ASP A 161 7.00 -2.39 -50.29
CA ASP A 161 5.87 -2.41 -51.23
C ASP A 161 4.50 -2.23 -50.52
N ARG A 162 3.54 -1.83 -51.36
CA ARG A 162 2.24 -1.15 -51.13
C ARG A 162 1.26 -1.90 -50.22
N LEU A 163 0.36 -1.16 -49.57
CA LEU A 163 -1.05 -0.99 -49.98
C LEU A 163 -1.77 -0.05 -49.00
N ASP A 164 -2.57 0.85 -49.57
CA ASP A 164 -3.51 1.76 -48.92
C ASP A 164 -4.53 0.99 -48.07
N GLU A 165 -4.96 1.58 -46.95
CA GLU A 165 -6.36 1.63 -46.43
C GLU A 165 -6.37 2.43 -45.09
N GLU A 166 -7.14 3.52 -45.03
CA GLU A 166 -7.51 4.19 -43.77
C GLU A 166 -8.63 3.41 -43.06
N PRO A 167 -8.65 3.41 -41.71
CA PRO A 167 -9.93 3.37 -41.04
C PRO A 167 -10.12 4.44 -39.95
N ALA A 168 -11.23 5.15 -40.12
CA ALA A 168 -12.20 5.68 -39.15
C ALA A 168 -11.82 5.83 -37.67
N MET A 169 -12.08 7.04 -37.18
CA MET A 169 -12.14 7.46 -35.78
C MET A 169 -13.05 6.56 -34.91
N ALA A 170 -12.48 5.90 -33.90
CA ALA A 170 -13.20 5.23 -32.83
C ALA A 170 -13.19 6.09 -31.55
N GLN A 171 -14.37 6.27 -30.95
CA GLN A 171 -14.56 6.99 -29.68
C GLN A 171 -13.98 6.23 -28.47
N PRO A 172 -13.55 6.92 -27.40
CA PRO A 172 -12.90 6.27 -26.25
C PRO A 172 -13.93 5.55 -25.36
N GLY A 173 -13.84 4.21 -25.30
CA GLY A 173 -14.53 3.39 -24.29
C GLY A 173 -13.85 3.45 -22.91
N PRO A 174 -14.52 3.00 -21.84
CA PRO A 174 -14.04 3.13 -20.47
C PRO A 174 -12.79 2.28 -20.22
N CYS A 175 -11.79 2.88 -19.56
CA CYS A 175 -10.47 2.31 -19.32
C CYS A 175 -10.53 1.22 -18.22
N GLY A 176 -10.62 -0.05 -18.63
CA GLY A 176 -10.47 -1.22 -17.76
C GLY A 176 -9.11 -1.90 -17.97
N ASN A 177 -8.26 -1.92 -16.95
CA ASN A 177 -6.98 -2.63 -17.01
C ASN A 177 -7.19 -4.15 -16.94
N ARG A 178 -6.86 -4.86 -18.02
CA ARG A 178 -6.88 -6.32 -18.11
C ARG A 178 -5.44 -6.83 -17.93
N PHE A 179 -5.14 -7.48 -16.81
CA PHE A 179 -3.86 -8.17 -16.61
C PHE A 179 -4.08 -9.69 -16.64
N ARG A 180 -3.31 -10.41 -17.46
CA ARG A 180 -3.48 -11.85 -17.71
C ARG A 180 -2.32 -12.62 -17.07
N LYS A 181 -2.61 -13.47 -16.09
CA LYS A 181 -1.66 -14.48 -15.59
C LYS A 181 -2.42 -15.74 -15.16
N GLY A 182 -2.23 -16.85 -15.90
CA GLY A 182 -2.74 -18.18 -15.57
C GLY A 182 -4.24 -18.34 -15.77
N GLY A 183 -4.66 -19.35 -16.54
CA GLY A 183 -6.06 -19.59 -16.87
C GLY A 183 -6.97 -19.72 -15.64
N ARG A 184 -7.83 -18.71 -15.45
CA ARG A 184 -9.23 -18.74 -15.03
C ARG A 184 -9.69 -17.29 -14.89
N ASP A 185 -10.71 -16.90 -15.66
CA ASP A 185 -11.26 -15.55 -15.64
C ASP A 185 -11.94 -15.27 -14.30
N ALA A 186 -11.43 -14.30 -13.54
CA ALA A 186 -12.10 -13.72 -12.39
C ALA A 186 -12.14 -12.20 -12.58
N THR A 187 -13.34 -11.68 -12.82
CA THR A 187 -13.63 -10.25 -12.88
C THR A 187 -13.65 -9.67 -11.47
N TRP A 188 -12.66 -8.83 -11.15
CA TRP A 188 -12.61 -8.09 -9.88
C TRP A 188 -13.32 -6.74 -10.02
N THR A 189 -14.51 -6.62 -9.44
CA THR A 189 -15.11 -5.32 -9.12
C THR A 189 -14.62 -4.89 -7.73
N SER A 190 -13.64 -3.99 -7.69
CA SER A 190 -13.18 -3.41 -6.42
C SER A 190 -14.19 -2.37 -5.92
N ALA A 191 -15.12 -2.82 -5.09
CA ALA A 191 -15.99 -1.98 -4.29
C ALA A 191 -15.92 -2.40 -2.81
N ALA A 192 -14.70 -2.47 -2.24
CA ALA A 192 -14.54 -2.57 -0.79
C ALA A 192 -14.43 -1.15 -0.21
N ARG A 193 -15.58 -0.55 0.10
CA ARG A 193 -15.64 0.61 1.01
C ARG A 193 -15.34 0.11 2.42
N TRP A 194 -14.12 0.29 2.90
CA TRP A 194 -13.82 0.21 4.32
C TRP A 194 -14.31 1.51 4.96
N ARG A 195 -15.45 1.46 5.65
CA ARG A 195 -15.89 2.50 6.56
C ARG A 195 -15.36 2.15 7.95
N TRP A 196 -14.63 3.08 8.55
CA TRP A 196 -14.37 3.11 9.99
C TRP A 196 -15.62 3.61 10.70
#